data_AF-A0A1I1JD08-F1
#
_entry.id   AF-A0A1I1JD08-F1
#
_cell.length_a   1.000
_cell.length_b   1.000
_cell.length_c   1.000
_cell.angle_alpha   90.00
_cell.angle_beta   90.00
_cell.angle_gamma   90.00
#
_symmetry.space_group_name_H-M   'P 1'
#
loop_
_entity.id
_entity.type
_entity.pdbx_description
1 polymer ?
#
loop_
_entity_poly.entity_id
_entity_poly.type
_entity_poly.pdbx_seq_one_letter_code
_entity_poly.pdbx_strand_id
1 'polypeptide(L)'
;MIKNIGIAVLAAALIGVSVWGYKEHKEKNAVLIHAENTYQRAFHDLAYQVDTLHDKIGNTLAMNSRKSLSPALTDVWRLTSEAQNDVGQLPLSLMAFNKTEEFLSKIGDFSYQTSVRDLEKEPLNDKEYANLKTLYTQAGEIQDELRKTQYLVLKNHLKWMDVETALASGEAKSDNTILDGLKIVEKKVSVYSESDTQNPTNVSMEKQNENYSNLKGKEITKKEAVLEARKYANFSRSAKVSAESNGKGANYGFYSITLTDPSTKDEANMDIAKKGGYPIWMINTRKVNDEKLGLNQAEMKAKQFLKSHQFNSLDLYESSQYDHIGLFNFVGSVGGVRIYPDSVKVKIALDDGSVIGFSAEEFLKSNKMRKIGTAKLSLEQARTKINPKVKVMEERKALIINDVDQEVLCYEFLGTIGEDTYRIFINGNTGQEEKVEKLKNAERMYDKFL
;
A
#
# COMPACT_ATOMS: atom_id res chain seq x y z
N MET A 1 7.88 -8.03 -75.74
CA MET A 1 8.22 -8.91 -74.58
C MET A 1 9.01 -8.16 -73.51
N ILE A 2 10.20 -7.61 -73.79
CA ILE A 2 11.08 -6.94 -72.79
C ILE A 2 10.33 -5.94 -71.86
N LYS A 3 9.49 -5.06 -72.43
CA LYS A 3 8.68 -4.09 -71.65
C LYS A 3 7.82 -4.75 -70.56
N ASN A 4 7.17 -5.87 -70.86
CA ASN A 4 6.27 -6.54 -69.92
C ASN A 4 7.04 -7.26 -68.80
N ILE A 5 8.24 -7.78 -69.12
CA ILE A 5 9.16 -8.36 -68.14
C ILE A 5 9.66 -7.28 -67.17
N GLY A 6 10.06 -6.11 -67.68
CA GLY A 6 10.46 -4.97 -66.85
C GLY A 6 9.34 -4.49 -65.91
N ILE A 7 8.10 -4.40 -66.39
CA ILE A 7 6.94 -4.05 -65.57
C ILE A 7 6.70 -5.10 -64.47
N ALA A 8 6.81 -6.40 -64.78
CA ALA A 8 6.64 -7.47 -63.79
C ALA A 8 7.73 -7.44 -62.70
N VAL A 9 8.99 -7.18 -63.07
CA VAL A 9 10.10 -7.04 -62.10
C VAL A 9 9.90 -5.81 -61.20
N LEU A 10 9.49 -4.67 -61.76
CA LEU A 10 9.19 -3.46 -60.99
C LEU A 10 8.00 -3.66 -60.03
N ALA A 11 6.95 -4.36 -60.47
CA ALA A 11 5.81 -4.70 -59.62
C ALA A 11 6.23 -5.63 -58.46
N ALA A 12 7.04 -6.65 -58.73
CA ALA A 12 7.57 -7.55 -57.69
C ALA A 12 8.47 -6.81 -56.69
N ALA A 13 9.33 -5.90 -57.16
CA ALA A 13 10.15 -5.05 -56.30
C ALA A 13 9.30 -4.12 -55.42
N LEU A 14 8.25 -3.50 -55.97
CA LEU A 14 7.36 -2.60 -55.24
C LEU A 14 6.54 -3.34 -54.18
N ILE A 15 6.08 -4.56 -54.47
CA ILE A 15 5.46 -5.46 -53.48
C ILE A 15 6.47 -5.82 -52.38
N GLY A 16 7.69 -6.19 -52.74
CA GLY A 16 8.76 -6.52 -51.79
C GLY A 16 9.07 -5.38 -50.82
N VAL A 17 9.25 -4.16 -51.34
CA VAL A 17 9.47 -2.95 -50.52
C VAL A 17 8.24 -2.62 -49.66
N SER A 18 7.03 -2.82 -50.17
CA SER A 18 5.79 -2.57 -49.41
C SER A 18 5.61 -3.55 -48.24
N VAL A 19 5.89 -4.84 -48.46
CA VAL A 19 5.85 -5.88 -47.42
C VAL A 19 6.97 -5.66 -46.38
N TRP A 20 8.18 -5.33 -46.84
CA TRP A 20 9.29 -5.00 -45.94
C TRP A 20 8.98 -3.76 -45.10
N GLY A 21 8.54 -2.65 -45.72
CA GLY A 21 8.18 -1.42 -45.01
C GLY A 21 7.03 -1.60 -44.02
N TYR A 22 6.03 -2.43 -44.33
CA TYR A 22 4.96 -2.78 -43.39
C TYR A 22 5.49 -3.61 -42.21
N LYS A 23 6.37 -4.58 -42.47
CA LYS A 23 7.01 -5.39 -41.42
C LYS A 23 7.87 -4.52 -40.51
N GLU A 24 8.75 -3.70 -41.08
CA GLU A 24 9.62 -2.75 -40.39
C GLU A 24 8.80 -1.78 -39.52
N HIS A 25 7.71 -1.21 -40.06
CA HIS A 25 6.80 -0.34 -39.30
C HIS A 25 6.14 -1.07 -38.13
N LYS A 26 5.72 -2.33 -38.32
CA LYS A 26 5.13 -3.15 -37.25
C LYS A 26 6.14 -3.49 -36.16
N GLU A 27 7.36 -3.89 -36.52
CA GLU A 27 8.42 -4.22 -35.58
C GLU A 27 8.88 -2.97 -34.81
N LYS A 28 9.06 -1.84 -35.49
CA LYS A 28 9.32 -0.54 -34.86
C LYS A 28 8.23 -0.15 -33.85
N ASN A 29 6.95 -0.24 -34.23
CA ASN A 29 5.85 0.11 -33.32
C ASN A 29 5.79 -0.84 -32.11
N ALA A 30 6.09 -2.13 -32.28
CA ALA A 30 6.15 -3.09 -31.18
C ALA A 30 7.28 -2.75 -30.19
N VAL A 31 8.47 -2.35 -30.69
CA VAL A 31 9.59 -1.89 -29.86
C VAL A 31 9.23 -0.60 -29.10
N LEU A 32 8.64 0.39 -29.78
CA LEU A 32 8.22 1.65 -29.14
C LEU A 32 7.19 1.43 -28.03
N ILE A 33 6.19 0.56 -28.26
CA ILE A 33 5.18 0.21 -27.24
C ILE A 33 5.83 -0.55 -26.07
N HIS A 34 6.79 -1.45 -26.34
CA HIS A 34 7.49 -2.17 -25.29
C HIS A 34 8.35 -1.24 -24.40
N ALA A 35 9.06 -0.29 -25.02
CA ALA A 35 9.85 0.71 -24.32
C ALA A 35 8.95 1.64 -23.49
N GLU A 36 7.89 2.21 -24.07
CA GLU A 36 6.88 3.02 -23.36
C GLU A 36 6.31 2.29 -22.14
N ASN A 37 5.85 1.04 -22.30
CA ASN A 37 5.33 0.22 -21.20
C ASN A 37 6.39 -0.09 -20.12
N THR A 38 7.68 -0.09 -20.47
CA THR A 38 8.77 -0.33 -19.53
C THR A 38 9.08 0.93 -18.73
N TYR A 39 9.15 2.09 -19.39
CA TYR A 39 9.34 3.39 -18.73
C TYR A 39 8.17 3.76 -17.81
N GLN A 40 6.92 3.55 -18.26
CA GLN A 40 5.75 3.74 -17.40
C GLN A 40 5.82 2.86 -16.16
N ARG A 41 6.13 1.56 -16.32
CA ARG A 41 6.24 0.62 -15.20
C ARG A 41 7.34 1.04 -14.23
N ALA A 42 8.57 1.20 -14.72
CA ALA A 42 9.72 1.60 -13.90
C ALA A 42 9.47 2.90 -13.14
N PHE A 43 8.80 3.89 -13.75
CA PHE A 43 8.46 5.13 -13.06
C PHE A 43 7.37 4.96 -12.00
N HIS A 44 6.36 4.12 -12.25
CA HIS A 44 5.34 3.79 -11.24
C HIS A 44 5.91 3.00 -10.06
N ASP A 45 6.78 2.03 -10.34
CA ASP A 45 7.46 1.21 -9.34
C ASP A 45 8.43 2.09 -8.52
N LEU A 46 9.26 2.92 -9.15
CA LEU A 46 10.12 3.90 -8.46
C LEU A 46 9.34 4.80 -7.49
N ALA A 47 8.22 5.38 -7.94
CA ALA A 47 7.39 6.24 -7.09
C ALA A 47 6.89 5.47 -5.85
N TYR A 48 6.38 4.25 -6.06
CA TYR A 48 5.93 3.36 -4.99
C TYR A 48 7.05 2.95 -4.02
N GLN A 49 8.23 2.64 -4.54
CA GLN A 49 9.40 2.30 -3.72
C GLN A 49 9.85 3.50 -2.87
N VAL A 50 9.85 4.71 -3.42
CA VAL A 50 10.17 5.93 -2.67
C VAL A 50 9.11 6.27 -1.61
N ASP A 51 7.81 6.08 -1.89
CA ASP A 51 6.77 6.19 -0.84
C ASP A 51 7.05 5.22 0.31
N THR A 52 7.32 3.95 -0.02
CA THR A 52 7.55 2.88 0.95
C THR A 52 8.83 3.11 1.75
N LEU A 53 9.87 3.63 1.08
CA LEU A 53 11.15 4.01 1.66
C LEU A 53 10.98 5.14 2.69
N HIS A 54 10.26 6.21 2.34
CA HIS A 54 9.93 7.31 3.25
C HIS A 54 9.14 6.82 4.47
N ASP A 55 8.15 5.93 4.29
CA ASP A 55 7.40 5.34 5.42
C ASP A 55 8.28 4.47 6.33
N LYS A 56 9.19 3.65 5.76
CA LYS A 56 10.11 2.80 6.53
C LYS A 56 11.17 3.60 7.29
N ILE A 57 11.73 4.65 6.68
CA ILE A 57 12.62 5.62 7.34
C ILE A 57 11.87 6.39 8.44
N GLY A 58 10.60 6.76 8.21
CA GLY A 58 9.76 7.36 9.24
C GLY A 58 9.60 6.45 10.45
N ASN A 59 9.32 5.16 10.24
CA ASN A 59 9.19 4.19 11.33
C ASN A 59 10.46 4.07 12.19
N THR A 60 11.65 4.07 11.58
CA THR A 60 12.92 3.93 12.33
C THR A 60 13.23 5.14 13.21
N LEU A 61 12.70 6.34 12.91
CA LEU A 61 12.82 7.51 13.79
C LEU A 61 12.12 7.37 15.15
N ALA A 62 11.12 6.48 15.25
CA ALA A 62 10.35 6.23 16.48
C ALA A 62 10.74 4.92 17.20
N MET A 63 11.52 4.05 16.56
CA MET A 63 12.05 2.83 17.17
C MET A 63 13.14 3.11 18.21
N ASN A 64 13.31 2.19 19.16
CA ASN A 64 14.30 2.30 20.23
C ASN A 64 15.18 1.06 20.43
N SER A 65 14.80 -0.10 19.88
CA SER A 65 15.48 -1.38 20.14
C SER A 65 16.28 -1.88 18.94
N ARG A 66 17.38 -2.61 19.18
CA ARG A 66 18.13 -3.29 18.11
C ARG A 66 17.25 -4.23 17.29
N LYS A 67 16.38 -4.99 17.96
CA LYS A 67 15.55 -6.03 17.35
C LYS A 67 14.49 -5.48 16.39
N SER A 68 14.10 -4.22 16.55
CA SER A 68 13.22 -3.50 15.62
C SER A 68 14.00 -2.69 14.60
N LEU A 69 15.07 -1.98 15.02
CA LEU A 69 15.89 -1.15 14.14
C LEU A 69 16.65 -1.94 13.07
N SER A 70 17.35 -3.03 13.42
CA SER A 70 18.17 -3.78 12.45
C SER A 70 17.32 -4.34 11.29
N PRO A 71 16.20 -5.05 11.51
CA PRO A 71 15.34 -5.50 10.40
C PRO A 71 14.76 -4.34 9.58
N ALA A 72 14.32 -3.26 10.23
CA ALA A 72 13.74 -2.11 9.54
C ALA A 72 14.76 -1.40 8.63
N LEU A 73 16.03 -1.30 9.05
CA LEU A 73 17.11 -0.74 8.24
C LEU A 73 17.55 -1.68 7.11
N THR A 74 17.52 -3.01 7.32
CA THR A 74 17.70 -3.98 6.22
C THR A 74 16.58 -3.86 5.18
N ASP A 75 15.35 -3.61 5.62
CA ASP A 75 14.21 -3.34 4.73
C ASP A 75 14.42 -2.05 3.91
N VAL A 76 14.87 -0.97 4.55
CA VAL A 76 15.22 0.30 3.89
C VAL A 76 16.30 0.10 2.83
N TRP A 77 17.35 -0.68 3.13
CA TRP A 77 18.43 -1.01 2.17
C TRP A 77 17.96 -1.87 0.98
N ARG A 78 17.04 -2.82 1.21
CA ARG A 78 16.41 -3.59 0.13
C ARG A 78 15.60 -2.66 -0.77
N LEU A 79 14.76 -1.79 -0.19
CA LEU A 79 13.93 -0.84 -0.93
C LEU A 79 14.75 0.18 -1.74
N THR A 80 15.90 0.65 -1.23
CA THR A 80 16.81 1.49 -2.02
C THR A 80 17.42 0.74 -3.20
N SER A 81 17.73 -0.55 -3.03
CA SER A 81 18.29 -1.38 -4.11
C SER A 81 17.26 -1.64 -5.21
N GLU A 82 15.99 -1.79 -4.85
CA GLU A 82 14.86 -1.88 -5.79
C GLU A 82 14.65 -0.55 -6.52
N ALA A 83 14.56 0.57 -5.78
CA ALA A 83 14.43 1.90 -6.38
C ALA A 83 15.59 2.27 -7.32
N GLN A 84 16.84 1.88 -7.00
CA GLN A 84 17.99 2.07 -7.91
C GLN A 84 17.83 1.28 -9.22
N ASN A 85 17.27 0.07 -9.17
CA ASN A 85 16.98 -0.72 -10.36
C ASN A 85 15.92 -0.04 -11.24
N ASP A 86 14.86 0.47 -10.60
CA ASP A 86 13.78 1.18 -11.29
C ASP A 86 14.28 2.47 -11.95
N VAL A 87 15.14 3.26 -11.29
CA VAL A 87 15.82 4.42 -11.89
C VAL A 87 16.63 4.01 -13.12
N GLY A 88 17.45 2.96 -13.01
CA GLY A 88 18.29 2.47 -14.12
C GLY A 88 17.51 1.93 -15.33
N GLN A 89 16.20 1.69 -15.20
CA GLN A 89 15.31 1.30 -16.30
C GLN A 89 14.64 2.49 -17.02
N LEU A 90 14.77 3.72 -16.50
CA LEU A 90 14.24 4.93 -17.14
C LEU A 90 15.11 5.33 -18.36
N PRO A 91 14.61 6.17 -19.29
CA PRO A 91 15.32 6.47 -20.53
C PRO A 91 16.70 7.12 -20.27
N LEU A 92 17.79 6.38 -20.52
CA LEU A 92 19.17 6.79 -20.18
C LEU A 92 19.67 8.05 -20.90
N SER A 93 18.92 8.55 -21.90
CA SER A 93 19.16 9.85 -22.53
C SER A 93 18.74 11.05 -21.65
N LEU A 94 17.95 10.81 -20.59
CA LEU A 94 17.65 11.76 -19.54
C LEU A 94 18.86 11.88 -18.59
N MET A 95 19.72 12.88 -18.82
CA MET A 95 20.93 13.17 -18.02
C MET A 95 20.69 13.58 -16.55
N ALA A 96 19.53 13.25 -15.95
CA ALA A 96 19.00 13.86 -14.73
C ALA A 96 18.53 12.82 -13.69
N PHE A 97 19.27 11.73 -13.52
CA PHE A 97 19.01 10.73 -12.46
C PHE A 97 20.20 10.43 -11.55
N ASN A 98 21.40 10.93 -11.89
CA ASN A 98 22.64 10.63 -11.17
C ASN A 98 22.55 11.01 -9.69
N LYS A 99 21.87 12.11 -9.34
CA LYS A 99 21.69 12.53 -7.94
C LYS A 99 20.64 11.70 -7.24
N THR A 100 19.56 11.35 -7.94
CA THR A 100 18.56 10.40 -7.43
C THR A 100 19.21 9.05 -7.06
N GLU A 101 20.07 8.49 -7.91
CA GLU A 101 20.86 7.28 -7.61
C GLU A 101 21.82 7.48 -6.43
N GLU A 102 22.54 8.61 -6.38
CA GLU A 102 23.47 8.96 -5.29
C GLU A 102 22.76 9.06 -3.93
N PHE A 103 21.55 9.62 -3.90
CA PHE A 103 20.71 9.71 -2.70
C PHE A 103 20.20 8.34 -2.24
N LEU A 104 19.72 7.51 -3.17
CA LEU A 104 19.31 6.14 -2.86
C LEU A 104 20.51 5.32 -2.35
N SER A 105 21.71 5.53 -2.89
CA SER A 105 22.94 4.90 -2.37
C SER A 105 23.17 5.29 -0.92
N LYS A 106 23.20 6.59 -0.59
CA LYS A 106 23.43 7.06 0.79
C LYS A 106 22.45 6.50 1.81
N ILE A 107 21.17 6.37 1.44
CA ILE A 107 20.18 5.70 2.29
C ILE A 107 20.54 4.22 2.45
N GLY A 108 20.86 3.52 1.35
CA GLY A 108 21.28 2.12 1.37
C GLY A 108 22.51 1.88 2.23
N ASP A 109 23.55 2.69 2.06
CA ASP A 109 24.83 2.62 2.75
C ASP A 109 24.66 2.88 4.26
N PHE A 110 23.99 3.97 4.63
CA PHE A 110 23.68 4.27 6.04
C PHE A 110 22.88 3.13 6.69
N SER A 111 21.87 2.62 5.98
CA SER A 111 20.96 1.61 6.52
C SER A 111 21.63 0.25 6.65
N TYR A 112 22.44 -0.17 5.67
CA TYR A 112 23.23 -1.39 5.74
C TYR A 112 24.28 -1.33 6.85
N GLN A 113 25.13 -0.29 6.88
CA GLN A 113 26.18 -0.15 7.89
C GLN A 113 25.60 -0.14 9.32
N THR A 114 24.42 0.48 9.50
CA THR A 114 23.74 0.53 10.79
C THR A 114 23.03 -0.80 11.12
N SER A 115 22.42 -1.48 10.14
CA SER A 115 21.64 -2.70 10.40
C SER A 115 22.51 -3.86 10.89
N VAL A 116 23.74 -3.98 10.37
CA VAL A 116 24.71 -5.02 10.76
C VAL A 116 25.39 -4.78 12.11
N ARG A 117 25.24 -3.58 12.70
CA ARG A 117 25.84 -3.21 13.99
C ARG A 117 25.11 -3.84 15.19
N ASP A 118 25.80 -3.99 16.31
CA ASP A 118 25.17 -4.35 17.59
C ASP A 118 24.49 -3.14 18.24
N LEU A 119 23.33 -2.73 17.71
CA LEU A 119 22.58 -1.55 18.20
C LEU A 119 22.08 -1.65 19.66
N GLU A 120 22.27 -2.78 20.34
CA GLU A 120 22.01 -2.93 21.78
C GLU A 120 23.18 -2.40 22.62
N LYS A 121 24.40 -2.41 22.07
CA LYS A 121 25.62 -1.85 22.68
C LYS A 121 25.98 -0.48 22.08
N GLU A 122 25.77 -0.33 20.79
CA GLU A 122 26.09 0.86 20.00
C GLU A 122 24.81 1.38 19.31
N PRO A 123 23.84 1.91 20.07
CA PRO A 123 22.60 2.46 19.52
C PRO A 123 22.90 3.65 18.58
N LEU A 124 21.87 4.08 17.84
CA LEU A 124 21.95 5.29 17.02
C LEU A 124 22.40 6.49 17.89
N ASN A 125 23.53 7.10 17.55
CA ASN A 125 23.98 8.33 18.21
C ASN A 125 23.25 9.56 17.64
N ASP A 126 23.30 10.71 18.33
CA ASP A 126 22.54 11.91 17.93
C ASP A 126 22.88 12.40 16.51
N LYS A 127 24.10 12.16 15.99
CA LYS A 127 24.46 12.51 14.60
C LYS A 127 23.80 11.57 13.60
N GLU A 128 23.80 10.27 13.88
CA GLU A 128 23.15 9.25 13.04
C GLU A 128 21.63 9.45 13.03
N TYR A 129 21.03 9.81 14.17
CA TYR A 129 19.62 10.16 14.27
C TYR A 129 19.28 11.45 13.50
N ALA A 130 20.15 12.48 13.58
CA ALA A 130 20.00 13.69 12.78
C ALA A 130 20.15 13.42 11.27
N ASN A 131 21.06 12.52 10.87
CA ASN A 131 21.19 12.06 9.49
C ASN A 131 19.93 11.33 9.04
N LEU A 132 19.44 10.35 9.80
CA LEU A 132 18.20 9.62 9.51
C LEU A 132 16.99 10.56 9.35
N LYS A 133 16.88 11.60 10.18
CA LYS A 133 15.85 12.64 10.06
C LYS A 133 16.03 13.49 8.79
N THR A 134 17.26 13.73 8.37
CA THR A 134 17.56 14.46 7.12
C THR A 134 17.17 13.62 5.91
N LEU A 135 17.55 12.35 5.89
CA LEU A 135 17.16 11.37 4.87
C LEU A 135 15.63 11.22 4.80
N TYR A 136 14.93 11.22 5.95
CA TYR A 136 13.47 11.23 6.00
C TYR A 136 12.87 12.44 5.28
N THR A 137 13.31 13.65 5.63
CA THR A 137 12.83 14.89 5.00
C THR A 137 13.09 14.91 3.50
N GLN A 138 14.29 14.50 3.08
CA GLN A 138 14.66 14.42 1.66
C GLN A 138 13.83 13.38 0.89
N ALA A 139 13.59 12.20 1.48
CA ALA A 139 12.74 11.17 0.88
C ALA A 139 11.30 11.67 0.69
N GLY A 140 10.76 12.42 1.67
CA GLY A 140 9.45 13.07 1.55
C GLY A 140 9.39 14.13 0.43
N GLU A 141 10.42 14.98 0.29
CA GLU A 141 10.48 15.94 -0.81
C GLU A 141 10.56 15.26 -2.19
N ILE A 142 11.33 14.18 -2.31
CA ILE A 142 11.45 13.41 -3.57
C ILE A 142 10.14 12.66 -3.87
N GLN A 143 9.50 12.10 -2.84
CA GLN A 143 8.18 11.49 -2.94
C GLN A 143 7.15 12.48 -3.51
N ASP A 144 7.07 13.68 -2.94
CA ASP A 144 6.16 14.74 -3.41
C ASP A 144 6.37 15.07 -4.90
N GLU A 145 7.62 15.25 -5.34
CA GLU A 145 7.92 15.61 -6.74
C GLU A 145 7.70 14.44 -7.73
N LEU A 146 8.01 13.19 -7.33
CA LEU A 146 7.67 12.00 -8.12
C LEU A 146 6.15 11.85 -8.25
N ARG A 147 5.38 12.06 -7.18
CA ARG A 147 3.90 11.99 -7.19
C ARG A 147 3.28 13.11 -8.03
N LYS A 148 3.79 14.34 -7.99
CA LYS A 148 3.38 15.43 -8.91
C LYS A 148 3.65 15.07 -10.37
N THR A 149 4.85 14.56 -10.67
CA THR A 149 5.23 14.16 -12.03
C THR A 149 4.32 13.03 -12.53
N GLN A 150 4.04 12.02 -11.69
CA GLN A 150 3.11 10.93 -11.97
C GLN A 150 1.69 11.44 -12.30
N TYR A 151 1.17 12.35 -11.48
CA TYR A 151 -0.12 12.99 -11.72
C TYR A 151 -0.18 13.72 -13.07
N LEU A 152 0.85 14.51 -13.40
CA LEU A 152 0.90 15.26 -14.66
C LEU A 152 0.99 14.35 -15.89
N VAL A 153 1.77 13.26 -15.82
CA VAL A 153 1.85 12.24 -16.88
C VAL A 153 0.50 11.61 -17.15
N LEU A 154 -0.20 11.18 -16.10
CA LEU A 154 -1.52 10.55 -16.21
C LEU A 154 -2.58 11.53 -16.74
N LYS A 155 -2.58 12.77 -16.24
CA LYS A 155 -3.54 13.83 -16.59
C LYS A 155 -3.42 14.29 -18.05
N ASN A 156 -2.20 14.49 -18.52
CA ASN A 156 -1.94 15.02 -19.86
C ASN A 156 -1.71 13.89 -20.91
N HIS A 157 -1.81 12.62 -20.51
CA HIS A 157 -1.54 11.44 -21.34
C HIS A 157 -0.16 11.47 -22.03
N LEU A 158 0.85 11.92 -21.28
CA LEU A 158 2.22 12.08 -21.78
C LEU A 158 2.87 10.71 -22.03
N LYS A 159 3.70 10.64 -23.06
CA LYS A 159 4.48 9.45 -23.41
C LYS A 159 5.95 9.65 -23.13
N TRP A 160 6.58 8.66 -22.53
CA TRP A 160 8.02 8.65 -22.25
C TRP A 160 8.85 8.61 -23.54
N MET A 161 8.37 7.89 -24.56
CA MET A 161 9.03 7.84 -25.88
C MET A 161 9.05 9.18 -26.61
N ASP A 162 8.05 10.05 -26.40
CA ASP A 162 8.01 11.37 -27.03
C ASP A 162 9.10 12.29 -26.44
N VAL A 163 9.39 12.12 -25.14
CA VAL A 163 10.48 12.83 -24.43
C VAL A 163 11.85 12.33 -24.91
N GLU A 164 12.06 11.01 -24.99
CA GLU A 164 13.30 10.43 -25.50
C GLU A 164 13.56 10.86 -26.96
N THR A 165 12.53 10.87 -27.80
CA THR A 165 12.64 11.31 -29.20
C THR A 165 12.98 12.79 -29.31
N ALA A 166 12.40 13.64 -28.46
CA ALA A 166 12.72 15.08 -28.41
C ALA A 166 14.16 15.34 -27.96
N LEU A 167 14.64 14.62 -26.94
CA LEU A 167 16.04 14.69 -26.48
C LEU A 167 17.02 14.23 -27.56
N ALA A 168 16.74 13.12 -28.24
CA ALA A 168 17.60 12.59 -29.30
C ALA A 168 17.63 13.46 -30.57
N SER A 169 16.58 14.22 -30.85
CA SER A 169 16.48 15.11 -32.02
C SER A 169 16.90 16.56 -31.76
N GLY A 170 17.01 16.97 -30.50
CA GLY A 170 17.31 18.36 -30.11
C GLY A 170 16.17 19.35 -30.36
N GLU A 171 14.97 18.88 -30.78
CA GLU A 171 13.80 19.73 -30.99
C GLU A 171 12.93 19.81 -29.74
N ALA A 172 12.92 20.97 -29.08
CA ALA A 172 12.06 21.25 -27.93
C ALA A 172 10.57 21.52 -28.34
N LYS A 173 9.95 20.58 -29.08
CA LYS A 173 8.58 20.70 -29.60
C LYS A 173 7.53 19.79 -28.92
N SER A 174 7.95 18.89 -28.04
CA SER A 174 7.04 18.09 -27.20
C SER A 174 6.73 18.78 -25.87
N ASP A 175 5.68 18.34 -25.18
CA ASP A 175 5.39 18.76 -23.81
C ASP A 175 6.49 18.26 -22.87
N ASN A 176 7.32 19.19 -22.37
CA ASN A 176 8.48 18.89 -21.53
C ASN A 176 8.12 18.54 -20.08
N THR A 177 6.84 18.45 -19.71
CA THR A 177 6.40 18.26 -18.32
C THR A 177 7.04 17.05 -17.61
N ILE A 178 7.27 15.93 -18.31
CA ILE A 178 8.05 14.78 -17.76
C ILE A 178 9.49 15.21 -17.44
N LEU A 179 10.18 15.77 -18.44
CA LEU A 179 11.57 16.17 -18.34
C LEU A 179 11.78 17.21 -17.25
N ASP A 180 10.86 18.16 -17.11
CA ASP A 180 10.94 19.24 -16.13
C ASP A 180 10.56 18.73 -14.73
N GLY A 181 9.61 17.82 -14.59
CA GLY A 181 9.35 17.10 -13.32
C GLY A 181 10.58 16.33 -12.83
N LEU A 182 11.22 15.57 -13.71
CA LEU A 182 12.47 14.86 -13.40
C LEU A 182 13.63 15.82 -13.07
N LYS A 183 13.79 16.92 -13.79
CA LYS A 183 14.77 17.97 -13.43
C LYS A 183 14.47 18.60 -12.07
N ILE A 184 13.21 18.72 -11.66
CA ILE A 184 12.84 19.24 -10.34
C ILE A 184 13.23 18.23 -9.26
N VAL A 185 12.93 16.94 -9.46
CA VAL A 185 13.43 15.85 -8.59
C VAL A 185 14.96 15.92 -8.47
N GLU A 186 15.68 15.88 -9.59
CA GLU A 186 17.15 15.88 -9.61
C GLU A 186 17.75 17.17 -8.99
N LYS A 187 17.14 18.34 -9.26
CA LYS A 187 17.54 19.62 -8.65
C LYS A 187 17.30 19.64 -7.14
N LYS A 188 16.21 19.02 -6.66
CA LYS A 188 15.98 18.85 -5.23
C LYS A 188 17.08 17.98 -4.63
N VAL A 189 17.41 16.85 -5.27
CA VAL A 189 18.45 15.94 -4.75
C VAL A 189 19.86 16.57 -4.80
N SER A 190 20.17 17.37 -5.83
CA SER A 190 21.50 17.96 -6.04
C SER A 190 21.95 18.96 -4.96
N VAL A 191 21.03 19.47 -4.14
CA VAL A 191 21.35 20.35 -3.00
C VAL A 191 22.08 19.59 -1.87
N TYR A 192 22.15 18.25 -1.94
CA TYR A 192 22.53 17.38 -0.83
C TYR A 192 23.72 16.43 -1.11
N SER A 193 24.58 16.73 -2.10
CA SER A 193 25.59 15.78 -2.61
C SER A 193 27.07 16.12 -2.35
N GLU A 194 27.76 15.32 -1.51
CA GLU A 194 29.20 15.00 -1.62
C GLU A 194 29.53 13.57 -1.09
N SER A 195 30.56 12.94 -1.68
CA SER A 195 31.23 11.65 -1.31
C SER A 195 30.52 10.31 -1.58
N ASP A 196 31.30 9.21 -1.64
CA ASP A 196 31.23 8.15 -2.67
C ASP A 196 31.53 6.70 -2.12
N THR A 197 31.34 5.65 -2.95
CA THR A 197 31.69 4.19 -2.84
C THR A 197 30.58 3.14 -2.48
N GLN A 198 30.89 1.82 -2.58
CA GLN A 198 30.04 0.79 -3.26
C GLN A 198 29.47 -0.42 -2.43
N ASN A 199 28.44 -1.07 -3.03
CA ASN A 199 27.54 -2.21 -2.65
C ASN A 199 28.21 -3.62 -2.49
N PRO A 200 27.56 -4.76 -2.02
CA PRO A 200 26.24 -5.30 -2.48
C PRO A 200 25.32 -6.19 -1.55
N THR A 201 24.00 -6.27 -1.89
CA THR A 201 22.97 -7.40 -1.87
C THR A 201 22.95 -8.54 -0.81
N ASN A 202 21.85 -9.23 -0.40
CA ASN A 202 20.36 -9.17 -0.55
C ASN A 202 19.67 -10.21 0.41
N VAL A 203 18.36 -10.10 0.76
CA VAL A 203 17.55 -11.17 1.43
C VAL A 203 16.04 -11.14 1.04
N SER A 204 15.34 -12.29 1.08
CA SER A 204 13.93 -12.52 0.68
C SER A 204 12.97 -12.85 1.85
N MET A 205 11.65 -12.66 1.68
CA MET A 205 10.60 -13.03 2.67
C MET A 205 9.65 -14.17 2.20
N GLU A 206 9.14 -14.94 3.16
CA GLU A 206 8.18 -16.05 2.96
C GLU A 206 6.71 -15.66 3.22
N LYS A 207 5.76 -16.56 2.86
CA LYS A 207 4.31 -16.33 2.89
C LYS A 207 3.63 -16.83 4.17
N GLN A 208 2.67 -16.06 4.68
CA GLN A 208 1.75 -16.46 5.75
C GLN A 208 0.68 -17.47 5.32
N ASN A 209 0.01 -18.08 6.32
CA ASN A 209 -0.83 -19.27 6.21
C ASN A 209 -2.35 -18.93 6.14
N GLU A 210 -3.04 -19.27 5.05
CA GLU A 210 -4.37 -18.73 4.69
C GLU A 210 -5.61 -19.46 5.29
N ASN A 211 -5.47 -20.23 6.36
CA ASN A 211 -6.49 -21.20 6.77
C ASN A 211 -7.58 -20.67 7.75
N TYR A 212 -8.83 -20.64 7.29
CA TYR A 212 -10.04 -20.26 8.06
C TYR A 212 -10.55 -21.36 9.03
N SER A 213 -9.65 -22.01 9.76
CA SER A 213 -9.94 -23.23 10.53
C SER A 213 -10.88 -23.05 11.74
N ASN A 214 -11.01 -21.82 12.24
CA ASN A 214 -11.70 -21.51 13.50
C ASN A 214 -13.22 -21.26 13.37
N LEU A 215 -13.78 -21.24 12.15
CA LEU A 215 -15.19 -20.94 11.90
C LEU A 215 -16.13 -21.88 12.68
N LYS A 216 -17.12 -21.30 13.36
CA LYS A 216 -18.17 -22.00 14.12
C LYS A 216 -19.52 -21.94 13.39
N GLY A 217 -20.46 -22.77 13.81
CA GLY A 217 -21.81 -22.84 13.25
C GLY A 217 -22.03 -24.02 12.30
N LYS A 218 -23.29 -24.19 11.86
CA LYS A 218 -23.70 -25.21 10.89
C LYS A 218 -23.30 -24.79 9.48
N GLU A 219 -23.23 -25.75 8.55
CA GLU A 219 -23.21 -25.40 7.14
C GLU A 219 -24.57 -24.82 6.72
N ILE A 220 -24.52 -23.73 5.96
CA ILE A 220 -25.67 -23.07 5.36
C ILE A 220 -25.81 -23.46 3.89
N THR A 221 -27.04 -23.43 3.39
CA THR A 221 -27.32 -23.62 1.96
C THR A 221 -27.10 -22.35 1.16
N LYS A 222 -26.92 -22.50 -0.16
CA LYS A 222 -26.90 -21.39 -1.14
C LYS A 222 -28.08 -20.42 -0.98
N LYS A 223 -29.27 -20.91 -0.61
CA LYS A 223 -30.48 -20.08 -0.41
C LYS A 223 -30.37 -19.21 0.84
N GLU A 224 -29.85 -19.77 1.93
CA GLU A 224 -29.60 -19.03 3.18
C GLU A 224 -28.48 -18.00 2.98
N ALA A 225 -27.43 -18.33 2.24
CA ALA A 225 -26.37 -17.38 1.90
C ALA A 225 -26.94 -16.15 1.14
N VAL A 226 -27.83 -16.35 0.17
CA VAL A 226 -28.52 -15.25 -0.53
C VAL A 226 -29.40 -14.42 0.40
N LEU A 227 -29.97 -15.00 1.48
CA LEU A 227 -30.72 -14.25 2.48
C LEU A 227 -29.80 -13.40 3.37
N GLU A 228 -28.64 -13.92 3.78
CA GLU A 228 -27.64 -13.15 4.53
C GLU A 228 -27.06 -12.01 3.67
N ALA A 229 -26.69 -12.29 2.41
CA ALA A 229 -26.16 -11.28 1.49
C ALA A 229 -27.07 -10.05 1.36
N ARG A 230 -28.39 -10.27 1.27
CA ARG A 230 -29.38 -9.20 1.18
C ARG A 230 -29.46 -8.35 2.45
N LYS A 231 -29.22 -8.92 3.64
CA LYS A 231 -29.20 -8.16 4.91
C LYS A 231 -27.98 -7.25 4.96
N TYR A 232 -26.79 -7.80 4.73
CA TYR A 232 -25.53 -7.06 4.79
C TYR A 232 -25.44 -5.96 3.73
N ALA A 233 -25.90 -6.23 2.50
CA ALA A 233 -25.95 -5.22 1.44
C ALA A 233 -27.11 -4.21 1.58
N ASN A 234 -28.13 -4.51 2.40
CA ASN A 234 -29.40 -3.77 2.48
C ASN A 234 -30.15 -3.67 1.13
N PHE A 235 -30.04 -4.70 0.28
CA PHE A 235 -30.68 -4.72 -1.06
C PHE A 235 -32.13 -5.20 -1.01
N SER A 236 -32.98 -4.57 -1.84
CA SER A 236 -34.39 -4.93 -2.01
C SER A 236 -34.56 -6.38 -2.49
N ARG A 237 -35.69 -7.05 -2.14
CA ARG A 237 -35.98 -8.42 -2.60
C ARG A 237 -36.07 -8.54 -4.13
N SER A 238 -36.35 -7.44 -4.83
CA SER A 238 -36.38 -7.31 -6.29
C SER A 238 -35.01 -7.34 -6.96
N ALA A 239 -33.90 -7.19 -6.21
CA ALA A 239 -32.56 -7.32 -6.78
C ALA A 239 -32.35 -8.71 -7.41
N LYS A 240 -31.77 -8.72 -8.62
CA LYS A 240 -31.34 -9.95 -9.31
C LYS A 240 -30.20 -10.59 -8.51
N VAL A 241 -30.13 -11.91 -8.55
CA VAL A 241 -29.12 -12.68 -7.81
C VAL A 241 -28.36 -13.57 -8.78
N SER A 242 -27.06 -13.37 -8.88
CA SER A 242 -26.15 -14.48 -9.18
C SER A 242 -25.60 -15.03 -7.87
N ALA A 243 -25.43 -16.34 -7.80
CA ALA A 243 -24.79 -16.97 -6.67
C ALA A 243 -24.11 -18.26 -7.14
N GLU A 244 -22.89 -18.50 -6.71
CA GLU A 244 -22.08 -19.65 -7.10
C GLU A 244 -21.38 -20.26 -5.87
N SER A 245 -20.99 -21.52 -5.97
CA SER A 245 -20.16 -22.17 -4.96
C SER A 245 -18.70 -21.96 -5.32
N ASN A 246 -17.83 -21.80 -4.32
CA ASN A 246 -16.39 -21.87 -4.51
C ASN A 246 -15.97 -23.10 -5.33
N GLY A 247 -15.00 -22.91 -6.22
CA GLY A 247 -14.46 -23.95 -7.10
C GLY A 247 -13.46 -24.89 -6.42
N LYS A 248 -12.93 -25.86 -7.20
CA LYS A 248 -11.85 -26.74 -6.75
C LYS A 248 -10.57 -25.94 -6.52
N GLY A 249 -9.91 -26.15 -5.38
CA GLY A 249 -8.64 -25.49 -5.03
C GLY A 249 -8.74 -24.39 -3.95
N ALA A 250 -9.95 -23.97 -3.58
CA ALA A 250 -10.12 -23.06 -2.43
C ALA A 250 -9.88 -23.78 -1.09
N ASN A 251 -9.09 -23.17 -0.21
CA ASN A 251 -8.72 -23.70 1.12
C ASN A 251 -9.91 -23.78 2.10
N TYR A 252 -11.06 -23.18 1.77
CA TYR A 252 -12.27 -23.19 2.58
C TYR A 252 -13.53 -23.09 1.70
N GLY A 253 -14.68 -23.45 2.27
CA GLY A 253 -15.96 -23.44 1.56
C GLY A 253 -16.69 -22.09 1.68
N PHE A 254 -17.06 -21.49 0.55
CA PHE A 254 -17.84 -20.25 0.48
C PHE A 254 -18.82 -20.23 -0.70
N TYR A 255 -19.74 -19.27 -0.67
CA TYR A 255 -20.61 -18.89 -1.78
C TYR A 255 -20.31 -17.46 -2.21
N SER A 256 -19.99 -17.27 -3.48
CA SER A 256 -19.88 -15.95 -4.10
C SER A 256 -21.25 -15.50 -4.59
N ILE A 257 -21.66 -14.28 -4.24
CA ILE A 257 -23.00 -13.75 -4.49
C ILE A 257 -22.89 -12.35 -5.06
N THR A 258 -23.59 -12.13 -6.17
CA THR A 258 -23.78 -10.81 -6.79
C THR A 258 -25.26 -10.44 -6.71
N LEU A 259 -25.56 -9.30 -6.09
CA LEU A 259 -26.88 -8.69 -6.04
C LEU A 259 -26.88 -7.44 -6.92
N THR A 260 -27.68 -7.44 -8.00
CA THR A 260 -27.79 -6.29 -8.92
C THR A 260 -29.15 -5.62 -8.75
N ASP A 261 -29.20 -4.32 -8.48
CA ASP A 261 -30.47 -3.59 -8.45
C ASP A 261 -31.02 -3.41 -9.88
N PRO A 262 -32.28 -3.76 -10.16
CA PRO A 262 -32.83 -3.68 -11.51
C PRO A 262 -32.97 -2.23 -12.01
N SER A 263 -33.02 -1.26 -11.11
CA SER A 263 -33.30 0.16 -11.36
C SER A 263 -32.01 0.94 -11.57
N THR A 264 -31.10 0.93 -10.58
CA THR A 264 -29.86 1.73 -10.62
C THR A 264 -28.71 1.03 -11.35
N LYS A 265 -28.76 -0.31 -11.46
CA LYS A 265 -27.65 -1.19 -11.90
C LYS A 265 -26.48 -1.26 -10.92
N ASP A 266 -26.61 -0.75 -9.71
CA ASP A 266 -25.58 -0.96 -8.67
C ASP A 266 -25.46 -2.44 -8.33
N GLU A 267 -24.24 -2.90 -8.05
CA GLU A 267 -23.94 -4.30 -7.74
C GLU A 267 -23.25 -4.44 -6.39
N ALA A 268 -23.84 -5.24 -5.50
CA ALA A 268 -23.18 -5.72 -4.30
C ALA A 268 -22.62 -7.13 -4.54
N ASN A 269 -21.30 -7.26 -4.50
CA ASN A 269 -20.57 -8.52 -4.58
C ASN A 269 -20.09 -8.92 -3.19
N MET A 270 -20.20 -10.21 -2.84
CA MET A 270 -19.92 -10.71 -1.49
C MET A 270 -19.57 -12.20 -1.50
N ASP A 271 -18.57 -12.60 -0.72
CA ASP A 271 -18.34 -14.00 -0.38
C ASP A 271 -18.86 -14.31 1.03
N ILE A 272 -19.64 -15.39 1.16
CA ILE A 272 -20.17 -15.87 2.44
C ILE A 272 -19.63 -17.27 2.73
N ALA A 273 -19.02 -17.43 3.90
CA ALA A 273 -18.54 -18.72 4.38
C ALA A 273 -19.70 -19.72 4.49
N LYS A 274 -19.54 -20.92 3.90
CA LYS A 274 -20.53 -22.01 3.99
C LYS A 274 -20.79 -22.40 5.44
N LYS A 275 -19.76 -22.34 6.30
CA LYS A 275 -19.86 -22.64 7.73
C LYS A 275 -20.21 -21.36 8.51
N GLY A 276 -21.35 -21.38 9.19
CA GLY A 276 -21.84 -20.27 10.01
C GLY A 276 -22.55 -19.15 9.24
N GLY A 277 -22.35 -19.02 7.92
CA GLY A 277 -23.01 -17.99 7.11
C GLY A 277 -22.43 -16.58 7.28
N TYR A 278 -21.19 -16.46 7.75
CA TYR A 278 -20.51 -15.18 7.92
C TYR A 278 -20.04 -14.62 6.57
N PRO A 279 -20.29 -13.34 6.26
CA PRO A 279 -19.66 -12.69 5.12
C PRO A 279 -18.18 -12.45 5.40
N ILE A 280 -17.36 -12.83 4.43
CA ILE A 280 -15.90 -12.71 4.46
C ILE A 280 -15.52 -11.31 4.01
N TRP A 281 -16.08 -10.90 2.87
CA TRP A 281 -16.00 -9.54 2.35
C TRP A 281 -17.28 -9.20 1.58
N MET A 282 -17.55 -7.90 1.45
CA MET A 282 -18.59 -7.30 0.61
C MET A 282 -18.04 -6.03 -0.02
N ILE A 283 -18.36 -5.77 -1.29
CA ILE A 283 -18.23 -4.46 -1.91
C ILE A 283 -19.50 -4.11 -2.68
N ASN A 284 -19.92 -2.85 -2.61
CA ASN A 284 -20.98 -2.28 -3.44
C ASN A 284 -20.31 -1.33 -4.45
N THR A 285 -20.60 -1.50 -5.73
CA THR A 285 -20.03 -0.71 -6.83
C THR A 285 -20.72 0.64 -7.04
N ARG A 286 -21.74 0.95 -6.23
CA ARG A 286 -22.41 2.26 -6.20
C ARG A 286 -21.40 3.41 -6.17
N LYS A 287 -21.62 4.39 -7.05
CA LYS A 287 -20.89 5.67 -7.03
C LYS A 287 -21.40 6.58 -5.92
N VAL A 288 -20.47 7.24 -5.24
CA VAL A 288 -20.74 8.27 -4.23
C VAL A 288 -20.16 9.57 -4.79
N ASN A 289 -21.01 10.57 -5.05
CA ASN A 289 -20.60 11.82 -5.72
C ASN A 289 -20.77 13.07 -4.83
N ASP A 290 -21.30 12.91 -3.62
CA ASP A 290 -21.57 13.98 -2.66
C ASP A 290 -20.96 13.61 -1.30
N GLU A 291 -20.63 14.61 -0.49
CA GLU A 291 -20.32 14.45 0.93
C GLU A 291 -21.32 15.26 1.76
N LYS A 292 -22.11 14.57 2.60
CA LYS A 292 -23.15 15.16 3.47
C LYS A 292 -22.97 14.77 4.94
N LEU A 293 -22.14 13.76 5.21
CA LEU A 293 -21.82 13.27 6.55
C LEU A 293 -20.33 13.46 6.85
N GLY A 294 -20.02 14.04 8.02
CA GLY A 294 -18.65 14.07 8.51
C GLY A 294 -18.18 12.69 9.01
N LEU A 295 -16.87 12.47 9.04
CA LEU A 295 -16.27 11.17 9.38
C LEU A 295 -16.78 10.57 10.72
N ASN A 296 -17.04 11.41 11.73
CA ASN A 296 -17.62 10.97 13.02
C ASN A 296 -19.07 10.42 12.88
N GLN A 297 -19.89 11.01 12.01
CA GLN A 297 -21.24 10.49 11.73
C GLN A 297 -21.17 9.16 10.98
N ALA A 298 -20.26 9.04 10.03
CA ALA A 298 -19.99 7.79 9.33
C ALA A 298 -19.43 6.69 10.26
N GLU A 299 -18.59 7.05 11.24
CA GLU A 299 -18.10 6.14 12.28
C GLU A 299 -19.26 5.55 13.10
N MET A 300 -20.24 6.38 13.48
CA MET A 300 -21.44 5.92 14.18
C MET A 300 -22.28 4.96 13.32
N LYS A 301 -22.37 5.19 12.00
CA LYS A 301 -23.03 4.27 11.06
C LYS A 301 -22.30 2.92 10.97
N ALA A 302 -20.96 2.94 10.88
CA ALA A 302 -20.14 1.73 10.88
C ALA A 302 -20.33 0.92 12.18
N LYS A 303 -20.26 1.58 13.34
CA LYS A 303 -20.52 0.95 14.66
C LYS A 303 -21.93 0.36 14.76
N GLN A 304 -22.95 1.07 14.24
CA GLN A 304 -24.33 0.56 14.21
C GLN A 304 -24.45 -0.70 13.34
N PHE A 305 -23.86 -0.69 12.15
CA PHE A 305 -23.86 -1.84 11.23
C PHE A 305 -23.16 -3.06 11.81
N LEU A 306 -22.00 -2.90 12.43
CA LEU A 306 -21.26 -3.98 13.08
C LEU A 306 -22.10 -4.61 14.20
N LYS A 307 -22.70 -3.78 15.06
CA LYS A 307 -23.55 -4.21 16.16
C LYS A 307 -24.81 -4.95 15.68
N SER A 308 -25.47 -4.49 14.62
CA SER A 308 -26.65 -5.18 14.06
C SER A 308 -26.31 -6.54 13.46
N HIS A 309 -25.06 -6.73 13.02
CA HIS A 309 -24.55 -7.97 12.43
C HIS A 309 -23.74 -8.83 13.42
N GLN A 310 -23.95 -8.64 14.73
CA GLN A 310 -23.36 -9.44 15.81
C GLN A 310 -21.83 -9.30 16.00
N PHE A 311 -21.18 -8.38 15.29
CA PHE A 311 -19.79 -7.97 15.54
C PHE A 311 -19.74 -7.06 16.76
N ASN A 312 -19.82 -7.69 17.94
CA ASN A 312 -19.84 -7.04 19.24
C ASN A 312 -18.42 -6.85 19.81
N SER A 313 -18.28 -5.91 20.75
CA SER A 313 -17.02 -5.62 21.45
C SER A 313 -15.86 -5.33 20.48
N LEU A 314 -16.09 -4.40 19.55
CA LEU A 314 -15.09 -3.88 18.63
C LEU A 314 -14.68 -2.45 19.01
N ASP A 315 -13.38 -2.20 19.07
CA ASP A 315 -12.80 -0.87 19.22
C ASP A 315 -12.36 -0.34 17.85
N LEU A 316 -12.65 0.92 17.54
CA LEU A 316 -12.02 1.61 16.41
C LEU A 316 -10.53 1.80 16.72
N TYR A 317 -9.65 1.52 15.76
CA TYR A 317 -8.21 1.79 15.87
C TYR A 317 -7.67 2.69 14.76
N GLU A 318 -8.40 2.83 13.64
CA GLU A 318 -8.02 3.69 12.53
C GLU A 318 -9.27 4.15 11.76
N SER A 319 -9.28 5.41 11.35
CA SER A 319 -10.28 5.97 10.46
C SER A 319 -9.65 6.98 9.51
N SER A 320 -10.00 6.91 8.24
CA SER A 320 -9.56 7.87 7.23
C SER A 320 -10.70 8.18 6.25
N GLN A 321 -10.55 9.24 5.48
CA GLN A 321 -11.43 9.56 4.37
C GLN A 321 -10.64 9.44 3.07
N TYR A 322 -11.26 8.82 2.07
CA TYR A 322 -10.75 8.79 0.70
C TYR A 322 -11.89 9.17 -0.22
N ASP A 323 -11.74 10.27 -0.97
CA ASP A 323 -12.82 10.86 -1.76
C ASP A 323 -14.10 11.05 -0.90
N HIS A 324 -15.28 10.65 -1.39
CA HIS A 324 -16.54 10.73 -0.65
C HIS A 324 -16.82 9.47 0.22
N ILE A 325 -15.77 8.75 0.65
CA ILE A 325 -15.88 7.48 1.37
C ILE A 325 -15.11 7.53 2.70
N GLY A 326 -15.80 7.24 3.81
CA GLY A 326 -15.19 7.01 5.11
C GLY A 326 -14.71 5.55 5.24
N LEU A 327 -13.44 5.36 5.56
CA LEU A 327 -12.80 4.08 5.81
C LEU A 327 -12.58 3.90 7.31
N PHE A 328 -13.00 2.77 7.88
CA PHE A 328 -12.93 2.49 9.31
C PHE A 328 -12.40 1.09 9.57
N ASN A 329 -11.31 0.99 10.35
CA ASN A 329 -10.76 -0.28 10.78
C ASN A 329 -11.00 -0.46 12.29
N PHE A 330 -11.57 -1.61 12.64
CA PHE A 330 -11.94 -2.02 13.98
C PHE A 330 -11.18 -3.28 14.38
N VAL A 331 -11.01 -3.50 15.68
CA VAL A 331 -10.39 -4.69 16.27
C VAL A 331 -11.20 -5.23 17.44
N GLY A 332 -11.16 -6.55 17.66
CA GLY A 332 -11.74 -7.20 18.83
C GLY A 332 -11.27 -6.57 20.14
N SER A 333 -12.13 -6.53 21.15
CA SER A 333 -11.81 -6.01 22.48
C SER A 333 -12.22 -7.01 23.55
N VAL A 334 -11.25 -7.55 24.29
CA VAL A 334 -11.45 -8.57 25.32
C VAL A 334 -10.88 -8.08 26.64
N GLY A 335 -11.74 -7.74 27.60
CA GLY A 335 -11.32 -7.24 28.91
C GLY A 335 -10.54 -5.92 28.85
N GLY A 336 -10.81 -5.07 27.86
CA GLY A 336 -10.07 -3.82 27.60
C GLY A 336 -8.73 -4.02 26.89
N VAL A 337 -8.47 -5.20 26.34
CA VAL A 337 -7.30 -5.49 25.48
C VAL A 337 -7.76 -5.55 24.03
N ARG A 338 -7.19 -4.68 23.17
CA ARG A 338 -7.41 -4.68 21.72
C ARG A 338 -6.75 -5.91 21.09
N ILE A 339 -7.46 -6.64 20.25
CA ILE A 339 -7.03 -7.87 19.61
C ILE A 339 -6.84 -7.58 18.12
N TYR A 340 -5.65 -7.11 17.75
CA TYR A 340 -5.33 -6.73 16.36
C TYR A 340 -5.52 -7.83 15.32
N PRO A 341 -5.29 -9.13 15.60
CA PRO A 341 -5.62 -10.19 14.66
C PRO A 341 -7.11 -10.20 14.30
N ASP A 342 -7.98 -9.91 15.26
CA ASP A 342 -9.44 -9.92 15.11
C ASP A 342 -9.93 -8.61 14.47
N SER A 343 -9.37 -8.24 13.32
CA SER A 343 -9.68 -6.98 12.63
C SER A 343 -10.85 -7.09 11.65
N VAL A 344 -11.63 -6.00 11.57
CA VAL A 344 -12.79 -5.84 10.70
C VAL A 344 -12.75 -4.46 10.06
N LYS A 345 -12.96 -4.38 8.74
CA LYS A 345 -12.88 -3.14 7.96
C LYS A 345 -14.25 -2.77 7.40
N VAL A 346 -14.62 -1.50 7.42
CA VAL A 346 -15.91 -0.98 6.93
C VAL A 346 -15.68 0.25 6.05
N LYS A 347 -16.37 0.32 4.91
CA LYS A 347 -16.46 1.52 4.06
C LYS A 347 -17.87 2.09 4.10
N ILE A 348 -17.98 3.38 4.39
CA ILE A 348 -19.24 4.12 4.49
C ILE A 348 -19.28 5.20 3.42
N ALA A 349 -20.36 5.25 2.63
CA ALA A 349 -20.62 6.35 1.72
C ALA A 349 -20.97 7.63 2.51
N LEU A 350 -20.30 8.74 2.24
CA LEU A 350 -20.52 9.99 2.99
C LEU A 350 -21.72 10.81 2.49
N ASP A 351 -22.40 10.39 1.42
CA ASP A 351 -23.63 11.02 0.93
C ASP A 351 -24.88 10.66 1.77
N ASP A 352 -24.99 9.41 2.23
CA ASP A 352 -26.15 8.92 3.01
C ASP A 352 -25.83 8.01 4.20
N GLY A 353 -24.56 7.59 4.36
CA GLY A 353 -24.12 6.72 5.45
C GLY A 353 -24.38 5.23 5.23
N SER A 354 -24.66 4.81 4.00
CA SER A 354 -24.78 3.41 3.61
C SER A 354 -23.43 2.69 3.65
N VAL A 355 -23.46 1.38 3.91
CA VAL A 355 -22.27 0.54 3.91
C VAL A 355 -22.00 0.06 2.49
N ILE A 356 -20.91 0.53 1.90
CA ILE A 356 -20.48 0.18 0.54
C ILE A 356 -19.30 -0.79 0.52
N GLY A 357 -18.74 -1.13 1.68
CA GLY A 357 -17.69 -2.12 1.79
C GLY A 357 -17.59 -2.69 3.18
N PHE A 358 -17.25 -3.96 3.26
CA PHE A 358 -17.03 -4.69 4.51
C PHE A 358 -15.99 -5.79 4.30
N SER A 359 -15.12 -6.02 5.28
CA SER A 359 -14.28 -7.21 5.33
C SER A 359 -14.10 -7.65 6.77
N ALA A 360 -14.39 -8.92 7.03
CA ALA A 360 -14.12 -9.62 8.28
C ALA A 360 -13.14 -10.78 8.07
N GLU A 361 -12.42 -10.82 6.96
CA GLU A 361 -11.48 -11.89 6.61
C GLU A 361 -10.52 -12.23 7.75
N GLU A 362 -9.82 -11.23 8.31
CA GLU A 362 -8.87 -11.47 9.41
C GLU A 362 -9.59 -11.97 10.66
N PHE A 363 -10.67 -11.30 11.08
CA PHE A 363 -11.52 -11.75 12.18
C PHE A 363 -11.99 -13.20 12.00
N LEU A 364 -12.38 -13.64 10.80
CA LEU A 364 -12.84 -15.01 10.55
C LEU A 364 -11.71 -16.05 10.53
N LYS A 365 -10.46 -15.65 10.21
CA LYS A 365 -9.27 -16.50 10.35
C LYS A 365 -8.85 -16.62 11.82
N SER A 366 -8.75 -15.49 12.52
CA SER A 366 -8.11 -15.39 13.84
C SER A 366 -9.04 -15.65 15.03
N ASN A 367 -10.35 -15.35 14.91
CA ASN A 367 -11.22 -15.28 16.08
C ASN A 367 -11.37 -16.64 16.75
N LYS A 368 -10.96 -16.67 18.01
CA LYS A 368 -11.04 -17.80 18.93
C LYS A 368 -11.29 -17.28 20.33
N MET A 369 -11.79 -18.13 21.22
CA MET A 369 -11.88 -17.75 22.63
C MET A 369 -10.47 -17.65 23.20
N ARG A 370 -10.04 -16.43 23.55
CA ARG A 370 -8.72 -16.18 24.14
C ARG A 370 -8.84 -15.99 25.65
N LYS A 371 -7.98 -16.66 26.40
CA LYS A 371 -7.70 -16.31 27.80
C LYS A 371 -6.53 -15.34 27.79
N ILE A 372 -6.83 -14.04 27.85
CA ILE A 372 -5.78 -13.01 27.91
C ILE A 372 -5.11 -13.10 29.28
N GLY A 373 -3.80 -13.38 29.27
CA GLY A 373 -2.99 -13.43 30.49
C GLY A 373 -2.66 -12.04 31.04
N THR A 374 -1.87 -12.01 32.11
CA THR A 374 -1.32 -10.77 32.67
C THR A 374 0.09 -10.53 32.13
N ALA A 375 0.39 -9.28 31.75
CA ALA A 375 1.74 -8.81 31.48
C ALA A 375 2.62 -8.97 32.73
N LYS A 376 3.88 -9.39 32.57
CA LYS A 376 4.87 -9.45 33.66
C LYS A 376 5.42 -8.07 34.05
N LEU A 377 5.51 -7.16 33.09
CA LEU A 377 5.96 -5.79 33.30
C LEU A 377 4.78 -4.88 33.65
N SER A 378 5.04 -3.84 34.43
CA SER A 378 4.11 -2.73 34.60
C SER A 378 4.08 -1.84 33.35
N LEU A 379 3.02 -1.02 33.25
CA LEU A 379 2.87 -0.02 32.20
C LEU A 379 4.06 0.96 32.20
N GLU A 380 4.46 1.46 33.38
CA GLU A 380 5.63 2.32 33.55
C GLU A 380 6.93 1.67 33.07
N GLN A 381 7.15 0.39 33.40
CA GLN A 381 8.33 -0.36 32.94
C GLN A 381 8.35 -0.47 31.41
N ALA A 382 7.20 -0.74 30.77
CA ALA A 382 7.09 -0.73 29.32
C ALA A 382 7.29 0.67 28.72
N ARG A 383 6.80 1.72 29.38
CA ARG A 383 6.93 3.13 28.97
C ARG A 383 8.40 3.56 28.89
N THR A 384 9.25 3.10 29.80
CA THR A 384 10.72 3.35 29.75
C THR A 384 11.45 2.67 28.59
N LYS A 385 10.79 1.81 27.82
CA LYS A 385 11.35 1.14 26.63
C LYS A 385 11.09 1.89 25.32
N ILE A 386 10.19 2.87 25.33
CA ILE A 386 9.86 3.71 24.18
C ILE A 386 11.02 4.67 23.89
N ASN A 387 11.23 5.02 22.62
CA ASN A 387 12.20 6.04 22.22
C ASN A 387 11.88 7.38 22.95
N PRO A 388 12.84 8.00 23.67
CA PRO A 388 12.59 9.19 24.47
C PRO A 388 12.24 10.45 23.65
N LYS A 389 12.39 10.41 22.32
CA LYS A 389 11.92 11.47 21.42
C LYS A 389 10.40 11.40 21.17
N VAL A 390 9.74 10.28 21.46
CA VAL A 390 8.29 10.08 21.28
C VAL A 390 7.51 10.75 22.40
N LYS A 391 6.65 11.71 22.03
CA LYS A 391 5.67 12.30 22.93
C LYS A 391 4.44 11.40 23.03
N VAL A 392 4.43 10.48 24.00
CA VAL A 392 3.29 9.58 24.27
C VAL A 392 2.04 10.38 24.65
N MET A 393 0.92 10.05 24.01
CA MET A 393 -0.40 10.69 24.14
C MET A 393 -1.48 9.73 24.65
N GLU A 394 -1.52 8.49 24.16
CA GLU A 394 -2.39 7.44 24.70
C GLU A 394 -1.60 6.16 25.01
N GLU A 395 -2.14 5.35 25.92
CA GLU A 395 -1.59 4.06 26.32
C GLU A 395 -2.72 3.06 26.57
N ARG A 396 -2.60 1.86 25.99
CA ARG A 396 -3.63 0.81 25.99
C ARG A 396 -2.96 -0.57 26.08
N LYS A 397 -3.76 -1.63 26.28
CA LYS A 397 -3.28 -3.01 26.15
C LYS A 397 -3.70 -3.56 24.79
N ALA A 398 -2.80 -4.25 24.13
CA ALA A 398 -3.04 -4.87 22.83
C ALA A 398 -2.50 -6.31 22.77
N LEU A 399 -3.11 -7.14 21.94
CA LEU A 399 -2.59 -8.41 21.48
C LEU A 399 -2.32 -8.28 19.98
N ILE A 400 -1.09 -8.57 19.56
CA ILE A 400 -0.67 -8.54 18.15
C ILE A 400 -0.07 -9.89 17.75
N ILE A 401 0.06 -10.14 16.44
CA ILE A 401 1.01 -11.13 15.92
C ILE A 401 2.37 -10.43 15.76
N ASN A 402 3.45 -11.07 16.21
CA ASN A 402 4.83 -10.61 15.95
C ASN A 402 5.44 -11.30 14.72
N ASP A 403 6.67 -10.91 14.36
CA ASP A 403 7.34 -11.35 13.13
C ASP A 403 7.65 -12.87 13.04
N VAL A 404 7.34 -13.66 14.08
CA VAL A 404 7.44 -15.13 14.10
C VAL A 404 6.08 -15.82 14.28
N ASP A 405 5.01 -15.16 13.85
CA ASP A 405 3.61 -15.63 13.87
C ASP A 405 3.06 -16.00 15.27
N GLN A 406 3.53 -15.33 16.33
CA GLN A 406 3.06 -15.58 17.71
C GLN A 406 2.16 -14.45 18.24
N GLU A 407 1.05 -14.83 18.90
CA GLU A 407 0.21 -13.90 19.64
C GLU A 407 0.93 -13.40 20.91
N VAL A 408 1.34 -12.13 20.92
CA VAL A 408 2.02 -11.48 22.05
C VAL A 408 1.14 -10.41 22.69
N LEU A 409 1.13 -10.38 24.03
CA LEU A 409 0.46 -9.34 24.81
C LEU A 409 1.41 -8.14 24.98
N CYS A 410 0.98 -6.98 24.52
CA CYS A 410 1.73 -5.74 24.49
C CYS A 410 1.00 -4.60 25.21
N TYR A 411 1.76 -3.57 25.55
CA TYR A 411 1.26 -2.22 25.74
C TYR A 411 1.35 -1.49 24.41
N GLU A 412 0.21 -0.98 23.92
CA GLU A 412 0.11 -0.08 22.77
C GLU A 412 0.29 1.35 23.28
N PHE A 413 1.22 2.09 22.69
CA PHE A 413 1.43 3.51 22.94
C PHE A 413 1.19 4.27 21.65
N LEU A 414 0.33 5.30 21.71
CA LEU A 414 0.15 6.27 20.65
C LEU A 414 0.91 7.54 21.03
N GLY A 415 1.73 8.09 20.14
CA GLY A 415 2.48 9.31 20.42
C GLY A 415 2.98 9.99 19.16
N THR A 416 3.67 11.13 19.28
CA THR A 416 4.17 11.89 18.12
C THR A 416 5.67 12.17 18.17
N ILE A 417 6.27 12.33 16.99
CA ILE A 417 7.59 12.95 16.79
C ILE A 417 7.43 14.03 15.72
N GLY A 418 7.49 15.30 16.11
CA GLY A 418 7.12 16.40 15.21
C GLY A 418 5.64 16.35 14.85
N GLU A 419 5.33 16.30 13.55
CA GLU A 419 3.97 16.22 13.00
C GLU A 419 3.50 14.77 12.75
N ASP A 420 4.42 13.80 12.81
CA ASP A 420 4.12 12.39 12.58
C ASP A 420 3.58 11.71 13.85
N THR A 421 2.53 10.91 13.68
CA THR A 421 1.93 10.10 14.75
C THR A 421 2.37 8.65 14.60
N TYR A 422 2.71 8.01 15.72
CA TYR A 422 3.23 6.65 15.78
C TYR A 422 2.43 5.80 16.75
N ARG A 423 2.19 4.54 16.37
CA ARG A 423 1.74 3.46 17.24
C ARG A 423 2.90 2.52 17.52
N ILE A 424 3.22 2.32 18.80
CA ILE A 424 4.36 1.53 19.28
C ILE A 424 3.84 0.41 20.17
N PHE A 425 4.30 -0.82 19.94
CA PHE A 425 3.90 -2.00 20.70
C PHE A 425 5.08 -2.54 21.50
N ILE A 426 5.03 -2.40 22.82
CA ILE A 426 6.04 -2.95 23.75
C ILE A 426 5.50 -4.24 24.37
N ASN A 427 6.21 -5.35 24.21
CA ASN A 427 5.87 -6.65 24.79
C ASN A 427 5.73 -6.56 26.32
N GLY A 428 4.55 -6.88 26.85
CA GLY A 428 4.25 -6.80 28.27
C GLY A 428 4.98 -7.85 29.13
N ASN A 429 5.67 -8.81 28.53
CA ASN A 429 6.43 -9.84 29.25
C ASN A 429 7.95 -9.64 29.19
N THR A 430 8.48 -9.06 28.11
CA THR A 430 9.93 -8.91 27.88
C THR A 430 10.40 -7.45 27.83
N GLY A 431 9.50 -6.50 27.55
CA GLY A 431 9.84 -5.10 27.31
C GLY A 431 10.52 -4.86 25.96
N GLN A 432 10.49 -5.86 25.06
CA GLN A 432 10.94 -5.74 23.68
C GLN A 432 9.94 -4.89 22.88
N GLU A 433 10.44 -4.06 21.97
CA GLU A 433 9.62 -3.40 20.95
C GLU A 433 9.28 -4.45 19.87
N GLU A 434 8.01 -4.80 19.75
CA GLU A 434 7.53 -5.83 18.81
C GLU A 434 7.10 -5.22 17.47
N LYS A 435 6.59 -3.97 17.47
CA LYS A 435 6.18 -3.27 16.25
C LYS A 435 6.13 -1.75 16.45
N VAL A 436 6.50 -1.01 15.42
CA VAL A 436 6.35 0.46 15.32
C VAL A 436 5.72 0.80 13.97
N GLU A 437 4.64 1.58 14.01
CA GLU A 437 3.88 2.00 12.83
C GLU A 437 3.71 3.52 12.84
N LYS A 438 4.24 4.23 11.85
CA LYS A 438 3.79 5.60 11.52
C LYS A 438 2.36 5.51 10.99
N LEU A 439 1.45 6.25 11.61
CA LEU A 439 0.07 6.36 11.16
C LEU A 439 0.00 7.37 10.01
N LYS A 440 -0.76 7.03 8.96
CA LYS A 440 -0.90 7.91 7.81
C LYS A 440 -1.72 9.14 8.18
N ASN A 441 -1.15 10.32 7.92
CA ASN A 441 -1.91 11.56 7.80
C ASN A 441 -2.75 11.53 6.52
N ALA A 442 -3.75 12.41 6.40
CA ALA A 442 -4.60 12.49 5.21
C ALA A 442 -3.75 12.75 3.95
N GLU A 443 -4.02 12.01 2.87
CA GLU A 443 -3.27 12.14 1.61
C GLU A 443 -3.40 13.57 1.04
N ARG A 444 -2.30 14.10 0.50
CA ARG A 444 -2.27 15.44 -0.09
C ARG A 444 -3.04 15.45 -1.41
N MET A 445 -4.04 16.32 -1.52
CA MET A 445 -4.80 16.54 -2.75
C MET A 445 -3.97 17.34 -3.77
N TYR A 446 -3.26 16.67 -4.66
CA TYR A 446 -2.38 17.30 -5.66
C TYR A 446 -3.11 18.22 -6.66
N ASP A 447 -4.41 18.02 -6.89
CA ASP A 447 -5.25 18.90 -7.72
C ASP A 447 -5.30 20.37 -7.25
N LYS A 448 -5.01 20.63 -5.97
CA LYS A 448 -5.15 21.96 -5.34
C LYS A 448 -3.86 22.79 -5.32
N PHE A 449 -2.79 22.32 -5.95
CA PHE A 449 -1.46 22.96 -5.96
C PHE A 449 -0.99 23.38 -7.36
N LEU A 450 -1.91 23.42 -8.33
CA LEU A 450 -1.78 24.07 -9.64
C LEU A 450 -2.64 25.35 -9.67
#